data_AF-A0A9P0K7C8-F1
#
_entry.id   AF-A0A9P0K7C8-F1
#
_cell.length_a   1.000
_cell.length_b   1.000
_cell.length_c   1.000
_cell.angle_alpha   90.00
_cell.angle_beta   90.00
_cell.angle_gamma   90.00
#
_symmetry.space_group_name_H-M   'P 1'
#
loop_
_entity.id
_entity.type
_entity.pdbx_description
1 polymer ?
#
loop_
_entity_poly.entity_id
_entity_poly.type
_entity_poly.pdbx_seq_one_letter_code
_entity_poly.pdbx_strand_id
1 'polypeptide(L)'
;MISYPVKTAKMSELVAVEFRNDEKVEDKKDIIRDKDLPVSFVEERHLEPIDELNVEPQMWRMKDRMKTVSVALVLCLNVGVDPPDVVKTQPCARLECWIDPTTMSSPKALEKIGQNLQTQYERWQPRARYKQSLDPTSEEVKKLCTSLRRNAKEERVLFHYNGHGVPKPTSNGEIWVFNRTYTQYIPLSIYDLQTWMGAPSIYVYDCSNAGIIVDSFIQFAIQHEKEYEQQVEQQPKMTNSPPPPNYKNCIQLAACSAKEVLPMNPNLPADLFTACLTTPIKIALRWFVLQPKTKLMPKVNLDLVEK
;
A
#
# COMPACT_ATOMS: atom_id res chain seq x y z
N MET A 1 9.20 10.02 -10.40
CA MET A 1 10.47 10.73 -10.63
C MET A 1 10.16 12.21 -10.70
N ILE A 2 10.47 12.95 -9.64
CA ILE A 2 10.33 14.41 -9.61
C ILE A 2 11.74 14.95 -9.88
N SER A 3 11.91 15.57 -11.05
CA SER A 3 13.16 16.20 -11.47
C SER A 3 13.13 17.66 -11.03
N TYR A 4 13.97 18.02 -10.05
CA TYR A 4 14.27 19.41 -9.75
C TYR A 4 15.28 19.95 -10.77
N PRO A 5 15.11 21.16 -11.33
CA PRO A 5 16.17 21.79 -12.09
C PRO A 5 17.30 22.20 -11.14
N VAL A 6 18.45 21.54 -11.29
CA VAL A 6 19.72 21.94 -10.68
C VAL A 6 20.13 23.26 -11.35
N LYS A 7 20.10 24.37 -10.60
CA LYS A 7 20.76 25.60 -11.03
C LYS A 7 22.27 25.31 -11.02
N THR A 8 22.85 25.14 -12.20
CA THR A 8 24.30 25.13 -12.41
C THR A 8 24.85 26.51 -12.09
N ALA A 9 25.52 26.65 -10.95
CA ALA A 9 26.36 27.80 -10.68
C ALA A 9 27.51 27.83 -11.71
N LYS A 10 27.60 28.89 -12.51
CA LYS A 10 28.75 29.10 -13.39
C LYS A 10 29.94 29.55 -12.53
N MET A 11 30.99 28.72 -12.55
CA MET A 11 32.35 29.02 -12.12
C MET A 11 32.89 30.24 -12.86
N SER A 12 33.20 31.30 -12.12
CA SER A 12 34.33 32.18 -12.41
C SER A 12 34.71 32.98 -11.16
N GLU A 13 35.06 32.27 -10.07
CA GLU A 13 35.96 32.84 -9.07
C GLU A 13 37.38 32.73 -9.62
N LEU A 14 37.85 33.81 -10.25
CA LEU A 14 39.29 34.01 -10.46
C LEU A 14 39.81 34.81 -9.26
N VAL A 15 40.41 34.07 -8.34
CA VAL A 15 41.21 34.54 -7.23
C VAL A 15 42.38 35.36 -7.78
N ALA A 16 42.38 36.67 -7.55
CA ALA A 16 43.57 37.49 -7.72
C ALA A 16 44.23 37.67 -6.35
N VAL A 17 45.38 37.01 -6.18
CA VAL A 17 46.26 37.10 -5.02
C VAL A 17 46.87 38.50 -4.96
N GLU A 18 46.65 39.21 -3.85
CA GLU A 18 47.28 40.50 -3.56
C GLU A 18 48.76 40.31 -3.25
N PHE A 19 49.64 40.90 -4.06
CA PHE A 19 51.05 41.15 -3.72
C PHE A 19 51.24 42.62 -3.35
N ARG A 20 51.98 42.83 -2.25
CA ARG A 20 52.18 44.09 -1.53
C ARG A 20 52.71 45.23 -2.39
N ASN A 21 52.17 46.41 -2.09
CA ASN A 21 52.66 47.74 -2.46
C ASN A 21 54.10 47.98 -2.01
N ASP A 22 54.89 48.55 -2.90
CA ASP A 22 55.94 49.49 -2.53
C ASP A 22 55.75 50.80 -3.33
N GLU A 23 55.96 51.89 -2.61
CA GLU A 23 56.17 53.29 -3.04
C GLU A 23 54.96 54.24 -3.25
N LYS A 24 54.82 55.10 -2.23
CA LYS A 24 54.80 56.58 -2.23
C LYS A 24 53.69 57.35 -2.97
N VAL A 25 52.81 57.90 -2.13
CA VAL A 25 52.21 59.26 -2.07
C VAL A 25 52.36 60.17 -3.30
N GLU A 26 51.23 60.55 -3.90
CA GLU A 26 51.02 61.89 -4.47
C GLU A 26 49.51 62.24 -4.53
N ASP A 27 49.19 63.49 -4.18
CA ASP A 27 47.84 64.08 -4.07
C ASP A 27 46.94 63.83 -5.29
N LYS A 28 45.83 63.13 -5.11
CA LYS A 28 44.75 63.07 -6.10
C LYS A 28 43.56 63.86 -5.57
N LYS A 29 43.31 65.03 -6.17
CA LYS A 29 41.97 65.63 -6.20
C LYS A 29 40.97 64.51 -6.57
N ASP A 30 39.83 64.43 -5.91
CA ASP A 30 38.79 63.45 -6.21
C ASP A 30 38.29 63.65 -7.66
N ILE A 31 38.95 63.02 -8.62
CA ILE A 31 38.52 62.98 -10.02
C ILE A 31 37.38 61.97 -10.06
N ILE A 32 36.14 62.45 -9.99
CA ILE A 32 34.96 61.64 -10.29
C ILE A 32 35.10 61.18 -11.74
N ARG A 33 35.17 59.86 -11.96
CA ARG A 33 35.22 59.28 -13.32
C ARG A 33 33.80 58.94 -13.76
N ASP A 34 33.55 58.90 -15.06
CA ASP A 34 32.20 58.59 -15.61
C ASP A 34 31.60 57.29 -15.07
N LYS A 35 32.45 56.29 -14.78
CA LYS A 35 32.03 55.01 -14.17
C LYS A 35 31.57 55.12 -12.72
N ASP A 36 31.93 56.20 -12.04
CA ASP A 36 31.59 56.46 -10.63
C ASP A 36 30.26 57.26 -10.55
N LEU A 37 29.67 57.65 -11.68
CA LEU A 37 28.36 58.30 -11.75
C LEU A 37 27.23 57.26 -11.74
N PRO A 38 26.20 57.44 -10.88
CA PRO A 38 25.05 56.55 -10.88
C PRO A 38 24.25 56.70 -12.16
N VAL A 39 23.93 55.58 -12.80
CA VAL A 39 23.10 55.60 -14.00
C VAL A 39 21.63 55.54 -13.59
N SER A 40 20.85 56.54 -13.99
CA SER A 40 19.42 56.61 -13.71
C SER A 40 18.62 55.80 -14.74
N PHE A 41 17.49 55.23 -14.30
CA PHE A 41 16.54 54.50 -15.15
C PHE A 41 17.09 53.23 -15.84
N VAL A 42 18.02 52.52 -15.18
CA VAL A 42 18.58 51.24 -15.70
C VAL A 42 18.10 50.00 -14.93
N GLU A 43 17.26 50.15 -13.91
CA GLU A 43 16.65 48.98 -13.25
C GLU A 43 15.72 48.22 -14.22
N GLU A 44 15.53 46.91 -14.00
CA GLU A 44 14.73 46.02 -14.86
C GLU A 44 13.35 46.61 -15.20
N ARG A 45 12.68 47.23 -14.23
CA ARG A 45 11.37 47.89 -14.42
C ARG A 45 11.34 49.04 -15.44
N HIS A 46 12.50 49.59 -15.80
CA HIS A 46 12.63 50.67 -16.78
C HIS A 46 13.11 50.16 -18.14
N LEU A 47 13.83 49.03 -18.16
CA LEU A 47 14.42 48.45 -19.36
C LEU A 47 13.50 47.41 -20.02
N GLU A 48 12.74 46.67 -19.22
CA GLU A 48 11.85 45.62 -19.68
C GLU A 48 10.39 46.11 -19.73
N PRO A 49 9.60 45.70 -20.74
CA PRO A 49 8.17 45.95 -20.74
C PRO A 49 7.52 45.27 -19.53
N ILE A 50 6.66 46.00 -18.82
CA ILE A 50 5.92 45.47 -17.66
C ILE A 50 4.75 44.64 -18.20
N ASP A 51 5.00 43.37 -18.45
CA ASP A 51 4.01 42.41 -18.91
C ASP A 51 3.34 41.68 -17.73
N GLU A 52 2.12 41.19 -17.96
CA GLU A 52 1.44 40.33 -16.99
C GLU A 52 2.16 38.99 -16.86
N LEU A 53 2.42 38.55 -15.62
CA LEU A 53 2.97 37.22 -15.36
C LEU A 53 2.01 36.15 -15.86
N ASN A 54 2.44 35.39 -16.87
CA ASN A 54 1.70 34.22 -17.33
C ASN A 54 1.81 33.10 -16.28
N VAL A 55 0.78 32.96 -15.44
CA VAL A 55 0.72 31.93 -14.40
C VAL A 55 0.18 30.63 -14.99
N GLU A 56 1.07 29.68 -15.23
CA GLU A 56 0.68 28.33 -15.66
C GLU A 56 -0.22 27.65 -14.60
N PRO A 57 -1.34 27.03 -15.02
CA PRO A 57 -2.28 26.41 -14.10
C PRO A 57 -1.63 25.26 -13.33
N GLN A 58 -1.56 25.40 -12.01
CA GLN A 58 -0.92 24.42 -11.15
C GLN A 58 -1.89 23.30 -10.73
N MET A 59 -1.63 22.06 -11.16
CA MET A 59 -2.46 20.88 -10.87
C MET A 59 -2.00 20.08 -9.62
N TRP A 60 -1.59 20.76 -8.54
CA TRP A 60 -1.16 20.07 -7.30
C TRP A 60 -2.33 19.67 -6.38
N ARG A 61 -3.52 20.24 -6.59
CA ARG A 61 -4.69 19.95 -5.75
C ARG A 61 -5.32 18.62 -6.13
N MET A 62 -5.35 17.68 -5.19
CA MET A 62 -6.19 16.49 -5.30
C MET A 62 -7.67 16.92 -5.31
N LYS A 63 -8.36 16.67 -6.42
CA LYS A 63 -9.78 17.01 -6.60
C LYS A 63 -10.69 16.12 -5.74
N ASP A 64 -10.37 14.82 -5.68
CA ASP A 64 -11.19 13.83 -4.98
C ASP A 64 -10.48 13.32 -3.71
N ARG A 65 -11.12 13.52 -2.55
CA ARG A 65 -10.66 12.99 -1.26
C ARG A 65 -11.42 11.71 -0.90
N MET A 66 -11.00 10.60 -1.48
CA MET A 66 -11.61 9.30 -1.23
C MET A 66 -11.27 8.78 0.18
N LYS A 67 -12.26 8.18 0.86
CA LYS A 67 -12.06 7.56 2.18
C LYS A 67 -12.36 6.08 2.13
N THR A 68 -11.62 5.32 2.94
CA THR A 68 -11.98 3.92 3.23
C THR A 68 -12.92 3.91 4.43
N VAL A 69 -14.19 3.58 4.21
CA VAL A 69 -15.24 3.66 5.25
C VAL A 69 -15.60 2.29 5.85
N SER A 70 -15.22 1.20 5.18
CA SER A 70 -15.56 -0.16 5.60
C SER A 70 -14.40 -1.11 5.34
N VAL A 71 -14.23 -2.08 6.24
CA VAL A 71 -13.14 -3.06 6.21
C VAL A 71 -13.71 -4.46 6.47
N ALA A 72 -13.53 -5.36 5.51
CA ALA A 72 -13.73 -6.80 5.65
C ALA A 72 -12.41 -7.48 6.01
N LEU A 73 -12.38 -8.20 7.13
CA LEU A 73 -11.26 -9.02 7.57
C LEU A 73 -11.67 -10.49 7.41
N VAL A 74 -11.23 -11.12 6.33
CA VAL A 74 -11.50 -12.52 6.00
C VAL A 74 -10.27 -13.35 6.34
N LEU A 75 -10.38 -14.16 7.38
CA LEU A 75 -9.30 -15.00 7.88
C LEU A 75 -9.63 -16.46 7.61
N CYS A 76 -8.82 -17.15 6.83
CA CYS A 76 -8.96 -18.56 6.51
C CYS A 76 -7.73 -19.32 7.03
N LEU A 77 -7.77 -19.70 8.31
CA LEU A 77 -6.60 -20.17 9.07
C LEU A 77 -6.69 -21.62 9.52
N ASN A 78 -7.90 -22.14 9.75
CA ASN A 78 -8.14 -23.50 10.24
C ASN A 78 -7.12 -23.93 11.31
N VAL A 79 -7.05 -23.16 12.39
CA VAL A 79 -5.93 -23.21 13.35
C VAL A 79 -5.67 -24.63 13.85
N GLY A 80 -4.46 -25.13 13.59
CA GLY A 80 -4.01 -26.46 14.00
C GLY A 80 -4.09 -27.53 12.91
N VAL A 81 -4.63 -27.20 11.73
CA VAL A 81 -4.70 -28.08 10.57
C VAL A 81 -3.99 -27.41 9.38
N ASP A 82 -2.92 -28.02 8.91
CA ASP A 82 -2.15 -27.49 7.77
C ASP A 82 -2.80 -27.90 6.44
N PRO A 83 -2.84 -27.00 5.44
CA PRO A 83 -3.33 -27.35 4.10
C PRO A 83 -2.38 -28.32 3.38
N PRO A 84 -2.89 -29.16 2.47
CA PRO A 84 -2.15 -30.28 1.88
C PRO A 84 -0.96 -29.88 1.00
N ASP A 85 -0.91 -28.65 0.53
CA ASP A 85 0.09 -28.13 -0.40
C ASP A 85 1.22 -27.33 0.28
N VAL A 86 1.19 -27.23 1.61
CA VAL A 86 2.20 -26.54 2.42
C VAL A 86 2.84 -27.53 3.39
N VAL A 87 4.09 -27.88 3.14
CA VAL A 87 4.91 -28.66 4.08
C VAL A 87 5.60 -27.68 5.03
N LYS A 88 5.16 -27.64 6.29
CA LYS A 88 5.79 -26.79 7.31
C LYS A 88 7.08 -27.41 7.83
N THR A 89 8.12 -26.59 7.98
CA THR A 89 9.35 -26.99 8.66
C THR A 89 9.14 -27.11 10.17
N GLN A 90 10.03 -27.81 10.87
CA GLN A 90 10.10 -27.78 12.33
C GLN A 90 11.49 -27.29 12.75
N PRO A 91 11.61 -26.12 13.38
CA PRO A 91 10.56 -25.12 13.69
C PRO A 91 10.06 -24.34 12.45
N CYS A 92 8.90 -23.66 12.57
CA CYS A 92 8.31 -22.79 11.54
C CYS A 92 7.81 -21.47 12.11
N ALA A 93 7.59 -20.48 11.23
CA ALA A 93 6.86 -19.26 11.54
C ALA A 93 5.42 -19.59 11.95
N ARG A 94 4.99 -19.16 13.13
CA ARG A 94 3.66 -19.48 13.71
C ARG A 94 2.87 -18.28 14.21
N LEU A 95 3.57 -17.20 14.58
CA LEU A 95 2.90 -16.02 15.12
C LEU A 95 1.99 -15.43 14.05
N GLU A 96 0.76 -15.16 14.43
CA GLU A 96 -0.28 -14.62 13.57
C GLU A 96 -0.93 -13.45 14.30
N CYS A 97 -0.87 -12.25 13.72
CA CYS A 97 -1.27 -11.01 14.37
C CYS A 97 -0.64 -10.82 15.75
N TRP A 98 0.61 -11.26 15.88
CA TRP A 98 1.41 -11.29 17.12
C TRP A 98 0.86 -12.20 18.23
N ILE A 99 0.04 -13.18 17.88
CA ILE A 99 -0.48 -14.23 18.77
C ILE A 99 0.13 -15.56 18.36
N ASP A 100 0.58 -16.34 19.34
CA ASP A 100 0.93 -17.75 19.11
C ASP A 100 -0.36 -18.59 19.21
N PRO A 101 -0.85 -19.16 18.09
CA PRO A 101 -2.09 -19.93 18.09
C PRO A 101 -2.01 -21.22 18.93
N THR A 102 -0.81 -21.71 19.24
CA THR A 102 -0.62 -22.96 20.02
C THR A 102 -0.83 -22.78 21.53
N THR A 103 -0.87 -21.54 22.01
CA THR A 103 -0.99 -21.22 23.44
C THR A 103 -2.41 -21.32 23.98
N MET A 104 -3.40 -21.53 23.10
CA MET A 104 -4.81 -21.62 23.47
C MET A 104 -5.57 -22.55 22.52
N SER A 105 -6.86 -22.80 22.79
CA SER A 105 -7.69 -23.60 21.89
C SER A 105 -7.87 -22.92 20.54
N SER A 106 -7.95 -23.72 19.46
CA SER A 106 -8.07 -23.22 18.08
C SER A 106 -9.16 -22.15 17.87
N PRO A 107 -10.40 -22.31 18.40
CA PRO A 107 -11.44 -21.28 18.24
C PRO A 107 -11.09 -19.98 18.96
N LYS A 108 -10.48 -20.07 20.15
CA LYS A 108 -10.09 -18.90 20.94
C LYS A 108 -8.91 -18.16 20.30
N ALA A 109 -7.96 -18.92 19.73
CA ALA A 109 -6.84 -18.36 18.97
C ALA A 109 -7.36 -17.56 17.78
N LEU A 110 -8.25 -18.15 16.98
CA LEU A 110 -8.84 -17.51 15.80
C LEU A 110 -9.59 -16.22 16.15
N GLU A 111 -10.41 -16.23 17.21
CA GLU A 111 -11.10 -15.03 17.69
C GLU A 111 -10.11 -13.95 18.13
N LYS A 112 -9.05 -14.33 18.86
CA LYS A 112 -8.06 -13.38 19.36
C LYS A 112 -7.23 -12.76 18.23
N ILE A 113 -6.86 -13.56 17.24
CA ILE A 113 -6.19 -13.12 16.02
C ILE A 113 -7.08 -12.11 15.29
N GLY A 114 -8.36 -12.43 15.06
CA GLY A 114 -9.32 -11.53 14.42
C GLY A 114 -9.47 -10.18 15.13
N GLN A 115 -9.62 -10.21 16.46
CA GLN A 115 -9.67 -9.01 17.29
C GLN A 115 -8.38 -8.19 17.19
N ASN A 116 -7.21 -8.84 17.29
CA ASN A 116 -5.92 -8.15 17.19
C ASN A 116 -5.75 -7.50 15.81
N LEU A 117 -6.07 -8.21 14.72
CA LEU A 117 -5.99 -7.66 13.36
C LEU A 117 -6.86 -6.42 13.20
N GLN A 118 -8.09 -6.47 13.72
CA GLN A 118 -8.98 -5.32 13.74
C GLN A 118 -8.34 -4.14 14.48
N THR A 119 -7.85 -4.35 15.69
CA THR A 119 -7.19 -3.28 16.47
C THR A 119 -5.95 -2.72 15.75
N GLN A 120 -5.19 -3.54 15.03
CA GLN A 120 -4.05 -3.06 14.25
C GLN A 120 -4.49 -2.12 13.13
N TYR A 121 -5.55 -2.45 12.38
CA TYR A 121 -6.11 -1.56 11.36
C TYR A 121 -6.80 -0.32 11.95
N GLU A 122 -7.48 -0.42 13.09
CA GLU A 122 -8.14 0.70 13.76
C GLU A 122 -7.15 1.81 14.13
N ARG A 123 -5.88 1.48 14.39
CA ARG A 123 -4.82 2.48 14.59
C ARG A 123 -4.59 3.38 13.37
N TRP A 124 -4.81 2.84 12.16
CA TRP A 124 -4.65 3.57 10.90
C TRP A 124 -5.94 4.27 10.46
N GLN A 125 -7.10 3.66 10.66
CA GLN A 125 -8.40 4.21 10.29
C GLN A 125 -9.47 3.94 11.37
N PRO A 126 -9.48 4.70 12.47
CA PRO A 126 -10.34 4.40 13.63
C PRO A 126 -11.83 4.60 13.37
N ARG A 127 -12.22 5.33 12.31
CA ARG A 127 -13.62 5.65 12.01
C ARG A 127 -14.27 4.71 10.99
N ALA A 128 -13.52 3.76 10.43
CA ALA A 128 -14.08 2.78 9.52
C ALA A 128 -14.93 1.73 10.27
N ARG A 129 -15.86 1.11 9.55
CA ARG A 129 -16.65 -0.01 10.06
C ARG A 129 -15.92 -1.31 9.78
N TYR A 130 -15.51 -2.00 10.84
CA TYR A 130 -14.82 -3.29 10.75
C TYR A 130 -15.79 -4.46 10.86
N LYS A 131 -15.59 -5.47 10.01
CA LYS A 131 -16.33 -6.74 10.04
C LYS A 131 -15.35 -7.89 9.85
N GLN A 132 -15.33 -8.79 10.83
CA GLN A 132 -14.51 -10.00 10.81
C GLN A 132 -15.33 -11.17 10.27
N SER A 133 -14.69 -12.03 9.49
CA SER A 133 -15.20 -13.29 8.98
C SER A 133 -14.11 -14.34 9.22
N LEU A 134 -14.32 -15.16 10.24
CA LEU A 134 -13.34 -16.12 10.75
C LEU A 134 -13.69 -17.52 10.21
N ASP A 135 -12.77 -18.11 9.46
CA ASP A 135 -12.97 -19.35 8.70
C ASP A 135 -14.33 -19.40 7.98
N PRO A 136 -14.62 -18.44 7.07
CA PRO A 136 -15.96 -18.33 6.51
C PRO A 136 -16.22 -19.30 5.36
N THR A 137 -17.51 -19.43 5.06
CA THR A 137 -18.02 -20.01 3.83
C THR A 137 -18.12 -19.00 2.70
N SER A 138 -18.19 -19.47 1.45
CA SER A 138 -18.38 -18.58 0.28
C SER A 138 -19.64 -17.72 0.38
N GLU A 139 -20.73 -18.27 0.95
CA GLU A 139 -21.98 -17.54 1.15
C GLU A 139 -21.84 -16.41 2.18
N GLU A 140 -21.07 -16.63 3.24
CA GLU A 140 -20.78 -15.60 4.25
C GLU A 140 -19.90 -14.49 3.68
N VAL A 141 -18.87 -14.84 2.89
CA VAL A 141 -18.05 -13.84 2.17
C VAL A 141 -18.91 -13.01 1.22
N LYS A 142 -19.80 -13.66 0.44
CA LYS A 142 -20.74 -12.95 -0.43
C LYS A 142 -21.63 -11.97 0.33
N LYS A 143 -22.25 -12.42 1.44
CA LYS A 143 -23.11 -11.56 2.28
C LYS A 143 -22.32 -10.40 2.89
N LEU A 144 -21.09 -10.65 3.33
CA LEU A 144 -20.21 -9.63 3.88
C LEU A 144 -19.87 -8.56 2.84
N CYS A 145 -19.32 -8.96 1.69
CA CYS A 145 -18.89 -8.05 0.63
C CYS A 145 -20.05 -7.20 0.10
N THR A 146 -21.17 -7.85 -0.24
CA THR A 146 -22.36 -7.14 -0.75
C THR A 146 -22.95 -6.18 0.29
N SER A 147 -22.98 -6.56 1.57
CA SER A 147 -23.44 -5.67 2.63
C SER A 147 -22.53 -4.46 2.82
N LEU A 148 -21.20 -4.65 2.78
CA LEU A 148 -20.25 -3.54 2.95
C LEU A 148 -20.31 -2.58 1.76
N ARG A 149 -20.34 -3.08 0.53
CA ARG A 149 -20.49 -2.24 -0.68
C ARG A 149 -21.78 -1.42 -0.62
N ARG A 150 -22.92 -2.05 -0.31
CA ARG A 150 -24.22 -1.33 -0.19
C ARG A 150 -24.16 -0.18 0.81
N ASN A 151 -23.46 -0.36 1.92
CA ASN A 151 -23.32 0.67 2.96
C ASN A 151 -22.31 1.76 2.60
N ALA A 152 -21.22 1.40 1.90
CA ALA A 152 -20.17 2.33 1.50
C ALA A 152 -20.56 3.22 0.31
N LYS A 153 -21.51 2.80 -0.53
CA LYS A 153 -21.91 3.49 -1.76
C LYS A 153 -20.69 3.72 -2.66
N GLU A 154 -20.26 4.97 -2.81
CA GLU A 154 -19.13 5.41 -3.64
C GLU A 154 -17.80 5.47 -2.86
N GLU A 155 -17.83 5.26 -1.55
CA GLU A 155 -16.61 5.25 -0.74
C GLU A 155 -15.88 3.91 -0.85
N ARG A 156 -14.59 3.93 -0.47
CA ARG A 156 -13.73 2.76 -0.61
C ARG A 156 -14.02 1.71 0.45
N VAL A 157 -14.04 0.44 0.04
CA VAL A 157 -14.09 -0.73 0.93
C VAL A 157 -12.76 -1.47 0.88
N LEU A 158 -12.21 -1.83 2.04
CA LEU A 158 -11.03 -2.69 2.15
C LEU A 158 -11.45 -4.15 2.33
N PHE A 159 -10.84 -5.05 1.58
CA PHE A 159 -10.95 -6.49 1.73
C PHE A 159 -9.57 -7.06 2.06
N HIS A 160 -9.40 -7.52 3.30
CA HIS A 160 -8.21 -8.22 3.74
C HIS A 160 -8.50 -9.71 3.71
N TYR A 161 -7.70 -10.48 2.98
CA TYR A 161 -7.76 -11.93 2.91
C TYR A 161 -6.44 -12.52 3.40
N ASN A 162 -6.53 -13.31 4.47
CA ASN A 162 -5.45 -14.17 4.93
C ASN A 162 -5.81 -15.62 4.62
N GLY A 163 -4.98 -16.28 3.81
CA GLY A 163 -5.20 -17.64 3.31
C GLY A 163 -4.18 -18.66 3.80
N HIS A 164 -3.66 -18.54 5.02
CA HIS A 164 -2.58 -19.41 5.52
C HIS A 164 -3.02 -20.84 5.89
N GLY A 165 -4.32 -21.05 6.17
CA GLY A 165 -4.91 -22.33 6.54
C GLY A 165 -5.57 -23.10 5.38
N VAL A 166 -5.44 -22.59 4.17
CA VAL A 166 -6.07 -23.12 2.95
C VAL A 166 -5.02 -23.30 1.85
N PRO A 167 -5.33 -24.07 0.79
CA PRO A 167 -4.40 -24.21 -0.33
C PRO A 167 -4.08 -22.89 -1.01
N LYS A 168 -2.98 -22.87 -1.76
CA LYS A 168 -2.58 -21.74 -2.60
C LYS A 168 -3.63 -21.40 -3.66
N PRO A 169 -3.77 -20.12 -4.04
CA PRO A 169 -4.64 -19.69 -5.12
C PRO A 169 -4.35 -20.46 -6.43
N THR A 170 -5.40 -20.73 -7.20
CA THR A 170 -5.30 -21.51 -8.45
C THR A 170 -5.00 -20.61 -9.64
N SER A 171 -4.44 -21.17 -10.71
CA SER A 171 -4.24 -20.46 -11.99
C SER A 171 -5.54 -20.06 -12.68
N ASN A 172 -6.69 -20.58 -12.23
CA ASN A 172 -8.01 -20.20 -12.72
C ASN A 172 -8.54 -18.93 -12.04
N GLY A 173 -7.76 -18.32 -11.13
CA GLY A 173 -8.16 -17.11 -10.41
C GLY A 173 -9.16 -17.41 -9.29
N GLU A 174 -8.90 -18.46 -8.52
CA GLU A 174 -9.70 -18.83 -7.35
C GLU A 174 -8.87 -18.73 -6.07
N ILE A 175 -9.49 -18.22 -5.02
CA ILE A 175 -9.00 -18.31 -3.64
C ILE A 175 -9.83 -19.35 -2.89
N TRP A 176 -9.35 -19.81 -1.74
CA TRP A 176 -10.00 -20.89 -1.00
C TRP A 176 -10.65 -20.38 0.28
N VAL A 177 -11.84 -20.92 0.55
CA VAL A 177 -12.60 -20.74 1.80
C VAL A 177 -13.08 -22.11 2.30
N PHE A 178 -13.88 -22.18 3.35
CA PHE A 178 -14.34 -23.44 3.93
C PHE A 178 -15.79 -23.78 3.55
N ASN A 179 -16.15 -25.05 3.72
CA ASN A 179 -17.56 -25.42 3.87
C ASN A 179 -17.98 -25.31 5.35
N ARG A 180 -19.30 -25.39 5.62
CA ARG A 180 -19.85 -25.22 6.99
C ARG A 180 -19.33 -26.23 8.01
N THR A 181 -18.84 -27.38 7.55
CA THR A 181 -18.35 -28.47 8.42
C THR A 181 -16.82 -28.51 8.52
N TYR A 182 -16.11 -27.59 7.87
CA TYR A 182 -14.64 -27.52 7.86
C TYR A 182 -13.96 -28.82 7.37
N THR A 183 -14.62 -29.54 6.46
CA THR A 183 -14.13 -30.80 5.89
C THR A 183 -13.53 -30.64 4.50
N GLN A 184 -13.89 -29.56 3.80
CA GLN A 184 -13.48 -29.30 2.43
C GLN A 184 -13.13 -27.83 2.25
N TYR A 185 -12.11 -27.59 1.43
CA TYR A 185 -11.81 -26.29 0.86
C TYR A 185 -12.72 -26.04 -0.33
N ILE A 186 -13.38 -24.89 -0.36
CA ILE A 186 -14.30 -24.48 -1.40
C ILE A 186 -13.65 -23.36 -2.21
N PRO A 187 -13.55 -23.47 -3.54
CA PRO A 187 -13.00 -22.41 -4.37
C PRO A 187 -13.97 -21.23 -4.43
N LEU A 188 -13.43 -20.02 -4.39
CA LEU A 188 -14.12 -18.76 -4.52
C LEU A 188 -13.46 -17.96 -5.64
N SER A 189 -14.22 -17.73 -6.71
CA SER A 189 -13.72 -17.03 -7.89
C SER A 189 -13.45 -15.55 -7.62
N ILE A 190 -12.31 -15.05 -8.07
CA ILE A 190 -11.98 -13.62 -8.00
C ILE A 190 -12.93 -12.79 -8.86
N TYR A 191 -13.46 -13.35 -9.96
CA TYR A 191 -14.49 -12.72 -10.77
C TYR A 191 -15.73 -12.38 -9.93
N ASP A 192 -16.21 -13.33 -9.12
CA ASP A 192 -17.38 -13.14 -8.26
C ASP A 192 -17.08 -12.13 -7.13
N LEU A 193 -15.89 -12.24 -6.53
CA LEU A 193 -15.44 -11.33 -5.48
C LEU A 193 -15.43 -9.87 -5.95
N GLN A 194 -14.93 -9.63 -7.18
CA GLN A 194 -14.97 -8.31 -7.83
C GLN A 194 -16.38 -7.77 -7.95
N THR A 195 -17.34 -8.60 -8.36
CA THR A 195 -18.75 -8.21 -8.46
C THR A 195 -19.33 -7.84 -7.09
N TRP A 196 -19.06 -8.63 -6.04
CA TRP A 196 -19.62 -8.39 -4.71
C TRP A 196 -19.03 -7.16 -4.03
N MET A 197 -17.73 -6.94 -4.21
CA MET A 197 -17.01 -5.83 -3.60
C MET A 197 -17.21 -4.52 -4.37
N GLY A 198 -17.47 -4.57 -5.68
CA GLY A 198 -17.61 -3.40 -6.54
C GLY A 198 -16.38 -2.48 -6.52
N ALA A 199 -16.56 -1.26 -7.00
CA ALA A 199 -15.55 -0.20 -6.97
C ALA A 199 -16.11 1.07 -6.29
N PRO A 200 -15.27 1.89 -5.64
CA PRO A 200 -13.83 1.72 -5.43
C PRO A 200 -13.49 0.76 -4.28
N SER A 201 -12.47 -0.08 -4.43
CA SER A 201 -12.08 -1.08 -3.42
C SER A 201 -10.56 -1.20 -3.28
N ILE A 202 -10.08 -1.66 -2.14
CA ILE A 202 -8.68 -2.03 -1.92
C ILE A 202 -8.61 -3.46 -1.37
N TYR A 203 -7.68 -4.25 -1.88
CA TYR A 203 -7.50 -5.65 -1.53
C TYR A 203 -6.11 -5.88 -0.95
N VAL A 204 -6.04 -6.68 0.10
CA VAL A 204 -4.80 -7.13 0.74
C VAL A 204 -4.84 -8.66 0.78
N TYR A 205 -3.88 -9.31 0.14
CA TYR A 205 -3.78 -10.77 0.08
C TYR A 205 -2.51 -11.23 0.80
N ASP A 206 -2.69 -11.80 1.99
CA ASP A 206 -1.65 -12.47 2.75
C ASP A 206 -1.77 -13.99 2.57
N CYS A 207 -1.12 -14.49 1.52
CA CYS A 207 -1.03 -15.92 1.21
C CYS A 207 0.18 -16.18 0.30
N SER A 208 0.57 -17.45 0.18
CA SER A 208 1.55 -17.88 -0.82
C SER A 208 0.93 -17.83 -2.22
N ASN A 209 1.74 -17.60 -3.26
CA ASN A 209 1.30 -17.40 -4.65
C ASN A 209 0.30 -16.24 -4.85
N ALA A 210 0.31 -15.22 -3.97
CA ALA A 210 -0.66 -14.12 -4.02
C ALA A 210 -0.64 -13.33 -5.34
N GLY A 211 0.49 -13.30 -6.07
CA GLY A 211 0.59 -12.64 -7.38
C GLY A 211 -0.41 -13.18 -8.42
N ILE A 212 -0.77 -14.48 -8.37
CA ILE A 212 -1.76 -15.07 -9.29
C ILE A 212 -3.13 -14.39 -9.13
N ILE A 213 -3.47 -14.00 -7.90
CA ILE A 213 -4.73 -13.32 -7.61
C ILE A 213 -4.77 -11.98 -8.35
N VAL A 214 -3.68 -11.22 -8.31
CA VAL A 214 -3.57 -9.89 -8.95
C VAL A 214 -3.65 -10.04 -10.47
N ASP A 215 -2.93 -11.00 -11.05
CA ASP A 215 -2.96 -11.27 -12.49
C ASP A 215 -4.37 -11.63 -12.95
N SER A 216 -5.03 -12.53 -12.22
CA SER A 216 -6.41 -12.96 -12.50
C SER A 216 -7.41 -11.82 -12.33
N PHE A 217 -7.22 -10.96 -11.32
CA PHE A 217 -8.06 -9.79 -11.09
C PHE A 217 -8.05 -8.85 -12.31
N ILE A 218 -6.88 -8.59 -12.90
CA ILE A 218 -6.77 -7.75 -14.09
C ILE A 218 -7.52 -8.36 -15.28
N GLN A 219 -7.36 -9.68 -15.50
CA GLN A 219 -8.05 -10.38 -16.57
C GLN A 219 -9.57 -10.33 -16.41
N PHE A 220 -10.07 -10.61 -15.21
CA PHE A 220 -11.52 -10.57 -14.92
C PHE A 220 -12.09 -9.15 -14.96
N ALA A 221 -11.31 -8.13 -14.61
CA ALA A 221 -11.74 -6.74 -14.77
C ALA A 221 -11.99 -6.38 -16.24
N ILE A 222 -11.09 -6.80 -17.14
CA ILE A 222 -11.26 -6.62 -18.61
C ILE A 222 -12.47 -7.42 -19.10
N GLN A 223 -12.68 -8.63 -18.57
CA GLN A 223 -13.81 -9.47 -18.93
C GLN A 223 -15.15 -8.81 -18.54
N HIS A 224 -15.26 -8.26 -17.34
CA HIS A 224 -16.43 -7.51 -16.88
C HIS A 224 -16.74 -6.29 -17.77
N GLU A 225 -15.71 -5.54 -18.19
CA GLU A 225 -15.89 -4.41 -19.11
C GLU A 225 -16.47 -4.87 -20.46
N LYS A 226 -15.91 -5.93 -21.06
CA LYS A 226 -16.39 -6.50 -22.33
C LYS A 226 -17.83 -7.03 -22.26
N GLU A 227 -18.18 -7.73 -21.19
CA GLU A 227 -19.54 -8.26 -21.00
C GLU A 227 -20.56 -7.14 -20.83
N TYR A 228 -20.19 -6.06 -20.15
CA TYR A 228 -21.03 -4.87 -20.03
C TYR A 228 -21.26 -4.19 -21.39
N GLU A 229 -20.20 -4.02 -22.20
CA GLU A 229 -20.31 -3.45 -23.56
C GLU A 229 -21.26 -4.27 -24.45
N GLN A 230 -21.12 -5.60 -24.44
CA GLN A 230 -22.00 -6.50 -25.20
C GLN A 230 -23.46 -6.43 -24.75
N GLN A 231 -23.71 -6.31 -23.44
CA GLN A 231 -25.06 -6.15 -22.90
C GLN A 231 -25.70 -4.83 -23.35
N VAL A 232 -24.93 -3.74 -23.34
CA VAL A 232 -25.39 -2.41 -23.79
C VAL A 232 -25.69 -2.40 -25.29
N GLU A 233 -24.86 -3.03 -26.11
CA GLU A 233 -25.09 -3.17 -27.56
C GLU A 233 -26.37 -3.95 -27.88
N GLN A 234 -26.67 -5.00 -27.12
CA GLN A 234 -27.87 -5.83 -27.31
C GLN A 234 -29.15 -5.17 -26.80
N GLN A 235 -29.07 -4.25 -25.83
CA GLN A 235 -30.25 -3.63 -25.19
C GLN A 235 -30.09 -2.11 -24.97
N PRO A 236 -30.07 -1.29 -26.03
CA PRO A 236 -29.74 0.15 -25.97
C PRO A 236 -30.81 1.06 -25.31
N LYS A 237 -31.92 0.53 -24.78
CA LYS A 237 -33.08 1.33 -24.31
C LYS A 237 -33.52 1.08 -22.85
N MET A 238 -32.64 0.63 -21.97
CA MET A 238 -32.95 0.61 -20.53
C MET A 238 -32.59 1.95 -19.88
N THR A 239 -33.60 2.67 -19.39
CA THR A 239 -33.46 3.94 -18.65
C THR A 239 -32.85 3.79 -17.25
N ASN A 240 -32.52 2.56 -16.82
CA ASN A 240 -32.00 2.20 -15.50
C ASN A 240 -30.82 1.19 -15.58
N SER A 241 -29.97 1.25 -16.61
CA SER A 241 -28.77 0.39 -16.64
C SER A 241 -27.82 0.76 -15.49
N PRO A 242 -27.25 -0.22 -14.76
CA PRO A 242 -26.22 0.06 -13.77
C PRO A 242 -25.01 0.75 -14.44
N PRO A 243 -24.27 1.60 -13.72
CA PRO A 243 -23.09 2.25 -14.28
C PRO A 243 -22.05 1.20 -14.73
N PRO A 244 -21.20 1.53 -15.71
CA PRO A 244 -20.18 0.62 -16.18
C PRO A 244 -19.26 0.20 -15.02
N PRO A 245 -18.87 -1.09 -14.95
CA PRO A 245 -17.89 -1.53 -13.97
C PRO A 245 -16.59 -0.74 -14.16
N ASN A 246 -16.05 -0.17 -13.09
CA ASN A 246 -14.79 0.57 -13.13
C ASN A 246 -13.81 0.02 -12.09
N TYR A 247 -13.15 -1.07 -12.45
CA TYR A 247 -12.16 -1.71 -11.59
C TYR A 247 -10.78 -1.04 -11.67
N LYS A 248 -10.57 -0.03 -12.54
CA LYS A 248 -9.31 0.74 -12.61
C LYS A 248 -8.99 1.47 -11.31
N ASN A 249 -10.02 1.76 -10.52
CA ASN A 249 -9.90 2.37 -9.20
C ASN A 249 -9.71 1.36 -8.05
N CYS A 250 -9.51 0.06 -8.37
CA CYS A 250 -9.20 -0.96 -7.38
C CYS A 250 -7.70 -1.05 -7.12
N ILE A 251 -7.32 -0.98 -5.84
CA ILE A 251 -5.92 -1.11 -5.39
C ILE A 251 -5.70 -2.53 -4.89
N GLN A 252 -4.57 -3.13 -5.26
CA GLN A 252 -4.23 -4.51 -4.93
C GLN A 252 -2.87 -4.54 -4.22
N LEU A 253 -2.79 -5.21 -3.07
CA LEU A 253 -1.55 -5.47 -2.33
C LEU A 253 -1.43 -6.98 -2.13
N ALA A 254 -0.41 -7.60 -2.69
CA ALA A 254 -0.17 -9.03 -2.61
C ALA A 254 1.17 -9.32 -1.90
N ALA A 255 1.18 -10.32 -1.03
CA ALA A 255 2.34 -10.63 -0.19
C ALA A 255 3.58 -11.10 -0.96
N CYS A 256 3.39 -11.75 -2.11
CA CYS A 256 4.46 -12.36 -2.89
C CYS A 256 4.07 -12.52 -4.37
N SER A 257 5.05 -12.83 -5.22
CA SER A 257 4.84 -13.12 -6.64
C SER A 257 4.07 -14.44 -6.87
N ALA A 258 3.60 -14.65 -8.10
CA ALA A 258 2.74 -15.78 -8.48
C ALA A 258 3.34 -17.18 -8.23
N LYS A 259 4.66 -17.28 -8.09
CA LYS A 259 5.40 -18.54 -7.88
C LYS A 259 6.19 -18.57 -6.57
N GLU A 260 5.96 -17.60 -5.70
CA GLU A 260 6.67 -17.46 -4.44
C GLU A 260 5.83 -18.00 -3.28
N VAL A 261 6.53 -18.54 -2.28
CA VAL A 261 5.95 -19.06 -1.04
C VAL A 261 6.38 -18.14 0.09
N LEU A 262 5.48 -17.92 1.05
CA LEU A 262 5.77 -17.11 2.22
C LEU A 262 6.92 -17.71 3.05
N PRO A 263 7.75 -16.87 3.69
CA PRO A 263 8.89 -17.34 4.46
C PRO A 263 8.45 -18.14 5.71
N MET A 264 9.14 -19.24 6.00
CA MET A 264 8.85 -20.11 7.15
C MET A 264 9.83 -19.92 8.33
N ASN A 265 10.62 -18.85 8.35
CA ASN A 265 11.62 -18.61 9.40
C ASN A 265 10.91 -18.43 10.76
N PRO A 266 11.20 -19.27 11.78
CA PRO A 266 10.51 -19.25 13.08
C PRO A 266 10.70 -17.95 13.87
N ASN A 267 11.71 -17.14 13.54
CA ASN A 267 11.93 -15.85 14.20
C ASN A 267 10.99 -14.76 13.69
N LEU A 268 10.29 -15.00 12.59
CA LEU A 268 9.34 -14.08 11.97
C LEU A 268 7.90 -14.57 12.17
N PRO A 269 6.92 -13.66 12.13
CA PRO A 269 5.52 -14.06 12.08
C PRO A 269 5.18 -14.76 10.76
N ALA A 270 4.18 -15.62 10.80
CA ALA A 270 3.60 -16.23 9.61
C ALA A 270 2.97 -15.15 8.73
N ASP A 271 2.24 -14.20 9.33
CA ASP A 271 1.61 -13.04 8.70
C ASP A 271 2.57 -11.87 8.49
N LEU A 272 3.77 -12.15 7.99
CA LEU A 272 4.83 -11.14 7.80
C LEU A 272 4.37 -9.96 6.95
N PHE A 273 3.61 -10.22 5.88
CA PHE A 273 3.11 -9.17 5.01
C PHE A 273 2.11 -8.27 5.72
N THR A 274 1.12 -8.88 6.40
CA THR A 274 0.16 -8.16 7.24
C THR A 274 0.87 -7.35 8.32
N ALA A 275 1.81 -7.96 9.05
CA ALA A 275 2.58 -7.31 10.10
C ALA A 275 3.33 -6.07 9.60
N CYS A 276 3.88 -6.11 8.39
CA CYS A 276 4.52 -4.96 7.71
C CYS A 276 3.54 -3.84 7.41
N LEU A 277 2.33 -4.16 6.95
CA LEU A 277 1.32 -3.17 6.61
C LEU A 277 0.66 -2.53 7.84
N THR A 278 0.40 -3.34 8.87
CA THR A 278 -0.44 -2.93 10.00
C THR A 278 0.36 -2.57 11.25
N THR A 279 1.57 -3.11 11.41
CA THR A 279 2.45 -2.89 12.58
C THR A 279 3.93 -2.67 12.19
N PRO A 280 4.22 -1.73 11.27
CA PRO A 280 5.52 -1.59 10.62
C PRO A 280 6.69 -1.40 11.60
N ILE A 281 6.50 -0.60 12.66
CA ILE A 281 7.57 -0.34 13.63
C ILE A 281 7.95 -1.62 14.39
N LYS A 282 6.97 -2.43 14.81
CA LYS A 282 7.21 -3.65 15.57
C LYS A 282 7.99 -4.67 14.75
N ILE A 283 7.57 -4.88 13.49
CA ILE A 283 8.28 -5.82 12.61
C ILE A 283 9.63 -5.27 12.14
N ALA A 284 9.77 -3.96 11.92
CA ALA A 284 11.05 -3.35 11.53
C ALA A 284 12.11 -3.51 12.62
N LEU A 285 11.76 -3.28 13.88
CA LEU A 285 12.67 -3.49 15.02
C LEU A 285 13.04 -4.97 15.17
N ARG A 286 12.05 -5.87 15.07
CA ARG A 286 12.29 -7.33 15.09
C ARG A 286 13.23 -7.76 13.96
N TRP A 287 12.96 -7.29 12.74
CA TRP A 287 13.78 -7.58 11.55
C TRP A 287 15.21 -7.04 11.70
N PHE A 288 15.35 -5.82 12.25
CA PHE A 288 16.65 -5.20 12.51
C PHE A 288 17.51 -6.07 13.41
N VAL A 289 16.98 -6.53 14.56
CA VAL A 289 17.70 -7.39 15.52
C VAL A 289 18.20 -8.68 14.86
N LEU A 290 17.46 -9.23 13.90
CA LEU A 290 17.82 -10.45 13.19
C LEU A 290 18.91 -10.26 12.11
N GLN A 291 19.27 -9.02 11.75
CA GLN A 291 20.27 -8.78 10.71
C GLN A 291 21.70 -9.04 11.22
N PRO A 292 22.62 -9.58 10.40
CA PRO A 292 24.00 -9.82 10.83
C PRO A 292 24.74 -8.58 11.38
N LYS A 293 24.33 -7.38 10.96
CA LYS A 293 24.94 -6.10 11.37
C LYS A 293 24.66 -5.73 12.83
N THR A 294 23.68 -6.34 13.50
CA THR A 294 23.41 -6.10 14.93
C THR A 294 24.45 -6.71 15.86
N LYS A 295 25.42 -7.46 15.32
CA LYS A 295 26.68 -7.77 16.04
C LYS A 295 27.42 -6.53 16.54
N LEU A 296 27.16 -5.35 15.96
CA LEU A 296 27.69 -4.06 16.43
C LEU A 296 26.97 -3.53 17.69
N MET A 297 25.80 -4.07 18.04
CA MET A 297 25.04 -3.73 19.25
C MET A 297 24.64 -4.99 20.03
N PRO A 298 25.61 -5.72 20.62
CA PRO A 298 25.39 -7.03 21.24
C PRO A 298 24.44 -7.03 22.45
N LYS A 299 24.10 -5.85 22.98
CA LYS A 299 23.18 -5.69 24.12
C LYS A 299 21.70 -5.59 23.70
N VAL A 300 21.39 -5.43 22.41
CA VAL A 300 20.00 -5.32 21.93
C VAL A 300 19.54 -6.69 21.46
N ASN A 301 18.63 -7.31 22.21
CA ASN A 301 18.01 -8.60 21.87
C ASN A 301 16.49 -8.44 21.63
N LEU A 302 15.83 -9.51 21.21
CA LEU A 302 14.38 -9.50 20.95
C LEU A 302 13.57 -9.17 22.21
N ASP A 303 13.98 -9.65 23.38
CA ASP A 303 13.30 -9.40 24.65
C ASP A 303 13.27 -7.91 25.03
N LEU A 304 14.29 -7.14 24.63
CA LEU A 304 14.34 -5.70 24.85
C LEU A 304 13.46 -4.91 23.88
N VAL A 305 13.21 -5.44 22.68
CA VAL A 305 12.33 -4.81 21.68
C VAL A 305 10.86 -5.03 22.03
N GLU A 306 10.55 -6.09 22.76
CA GLU A 306 9.18 -6.42 23.18
C GLU A 306 8.72 -5.72 24.47
N LYS A 307 9.64 -5.08 25.21
CA LYS A 307 9.36 -4.26 26.40
C LYS A 307 9.04 -2.81 26.06
#